data_AF-A0A2M8A9D9-F1
#
_entry.id   AF-A0A2M8A9D9-F1
#
_cell.length_a   1.000
_cell.length_b   1.000
_cell.length_c   1.000
_cell.angle_alpha   90.00
_cell.angle_beta   90.00
_cell.angle_gamma   90.00
#
_symmetry.space_group_name_H-M   'P 1'
#
loop_
_entity.id
_entity.type
_entity.pdbx_description
1 polymer ?
#
loop_
_entity_poly.entity_id
_entity_poly.type
_entity_poly.pdbx_seq_one_letter_code
_entity_poly.pdbx_strand_id
1 'polypeptide(L)'
;MDIRAQISMVFHLDKCIGCHTCSVACKNVWTDRRGAEYMWWNNVETKPGTGYPTKWEDQEIYKGGWVKDGNSVSLKGAGKLKGLKNIFHNPNMPILEDYYHPWAYRYGDLFTAPEGDDQPTARAVSLITGEPIDIKSGPNWDDDLSGTPDYARNDVNFKNLTSAEQEAMFQLEKMTFMYLPRICNHCLNPACVGSCPSGALYKRGEDGVVLINQERCRAWRMCVTACPYKKSYYNWHTGKSEKCILCYPRLESGQAPACMHSCVGRIRYLGVMLYDADKIEQVASSNDKDLIKNHLDIYVDPNNPLVIEAARNSGVHDSTIKAAQDSPVWKFVKEWGIALPLHPEFRTLPNLFYVPPMLPGMAQVDGDGTYNTVSDELFSPIDNNRMPMKYLASLFTNGDTDKVREVYDKLMAVKQHRRNITVGDLPKDKVEELMKTAKMSATAANAIFRLTSLATFEERFVIPPAHREESIEMLEATADHKGEAGFGFKEKPARGL
;
A
#
# COMPACT_ATOMS: atom_id res chain seq x y z
N MET A 1 -26.55 -5.36 -10.58
CA MET A 1 -25.13 -5.63 -10.79
C MET A 1 -24.56 -4.42 -11.49
N ASP A 2 -24.15 -3.45 -10.69
CA ASP A 2 -23.43 -2.26 -11.09
C ASP A 2 -21.94 -2.62 -11.22
N ILE A 3 -21.50 -2.95 -12.44
CA ILE A 3 -20.09 -3.32 -12.69
C ILE A 3 -19.27 -2.07 -12.95
N ARG A 4 -18.26 -1.84 -12.11
CA ARG A 4 -17.34 -0.71 -12.25
C ARG A 4 -15.90 -1.18 -12.40
N ALA A 5 -15.06 -0.30 -12.90
CA ALA A 5 -13.63 -0.52 -13.06
C ALA A 5 -12.84 0.11 -11.90
N GLN A 6 -11.76 -0.56 -11.50
CA GLN A 6 -10.78 -0.06 -10.55
C GLN A 6 -9.38 -0.29 -11.08
N ILE A 7 -8.55 0.74 -11.07
CA ILE A 7 -7.11 0.58 -11.21
C ILE A 7 -6.55 0.05 -9.89
N SER A 8 -6.27 -1.25 -9.86
CA SER A 8 -5.75 -1.98 -8.69
C SER A 8 -4.26 -2.26 -8.82
N MET A 9 -3.62 -2.61 -7.71
CA MET A 9 -2.16 -2.66 -7.58
C MET A 9 -1.71 -3.93 -6.86
N VAL A 10 -0.55 -4.47 -7.24
CA VAL A 10 0.14 -5.54 -6.50
C VAL A 10 1.58 -5.15 -6.25
N PHE A 11 2.05 -5.26 -5.01
CA PHE A 11 3.47 -5.16 -4.64
C PHE A 11 4.02 -6.52 -4.22
N HIS A 12 5.05 -6.99 -4.92
CA HIS A 12 5.69 -8.28 -4.63
C HIS A 12 6.81 -8.12 -3.59
N LEU A 13 6.53 -8.45 -2.32
CA LEU A 13 7.44 -8.16 -1.21
C LEU A 13 8.70 -9.01 -1.22
N ASP A 14 8.66 -10.24 -1.75
CA ASP A 14 9.86 -11.09 -1.95
C ASP A 14 10.96 -10.43 -2.80
N LYS A 15 10.60 -9.41 -3.60
CA LYS A 15 11.52 -8.67 -4.47
C LYS A 15 11.82 -7.27 -3.94
N CYS A 16 11.22 -6.87 -2.83
CA CYS A 16 11.40 -5.53 -2.30
C CYS A 16 12.78 -5.42 -1.66
N ILE A 17 13.53 -4.40 -2.08
CA ILE A 17 14.90 -4.15 -1.60
C ILE A 17 15.00 -2.92 -0.71
N GLY A 18 13.86 -2.38 -0.25
CA GLY A 18 13.87 -1.26 0.68
C GLY A 18 14.42 0.06 0.15
N CYS A 19 14.82 0.20 -1.12
CA CYS A 19 15.62 1.34 -1.61
C CYS A 19 15.00 2.77 -1.55
N HIS A 20 13.77 2.96 -1.08
CA HIS A 20 13.06 4.26 -1.02
C HIS A 20 12.93 5.08 -2.33
N THR A 21 13.41 4.60 -3.49
CA THR A 21 13.34 5.34 -4.76
C THR A 21 11.91 5.71 -5.15
N CYS A 22 10.95 4.83 -4.84
CA CYS A 22 9.53 5.08 -5.02
C CYS A 22 8.99 6.24 -4.16
N SER A 23 9.54 6.43 -2.97
CA SER A 23 9.19 7.51 -2.04
C SER A 23 9.73 8.84 -2.55
N VAL A 24 11.00 8.87 -2.95
CA VAL A 24 11.66 10.07 -3.51
C VAL A 24 10.98 10.53 -4.80
N ALA A 25 10.67 9.61 -5.72
CA ALA A 25 9.98 9.95 -6.96
C ALA A 25 8.60 10.58 -6.70
N CYS A 26 7.85 10.05 -5.71
CA CYS A 26 6.56 10.62 -5.33
C CYS A 26 6.73 11.99 -4.65
N LYS A 27 7.72 12.11 -3.76
CA LYS A 27 8.03 13.32 -3.01
C LYS A 27 8.34 14.48 -3.94
N ASN A 28 9.28 14.30 -4.86
CA ASN A 28 9.76 15.33 -5.78
C ASN A 28 8.67 15.83 -6.73
N VAL A 29 7.76 14.95 -7.17
CA VAL A 29 6.69 15.34 -8.09
C VAL A 29 5.54 16.04 -7.37
N TRP A 30 5.17 15.59 -6.16
CA TRP A 30 3.88 15.96 -5.58
C TRP A 30 3.94 16.72 -4.25
N THR A 31 4.94 16.49 -3.41
CA THR A 31 4.91 16.90 -1.98
C THR A 31 6.20 17.58 -1.52
N ASP A 32 6.88 18.27 -2.44
CA ASP A 32 8.04 19.16 -2.18
C ASP A 32 7.62 20.51 -1.57
N ARG A 33 6.34 20.88 -1.69
CA ARG A 33 5.78 22.18 -1.29
C ARG A 33 5.75 22.38 0.23
N ARG A 34 5.83 23.64 0.66
CA ARG A 34 5.59 24.08 2.05
C ARG A 34 4.23 23.58 2.56
N GLY A 35 4.21 23.04 3.77
CA GLY A 35 3.07 22.37 4.37
C GLY A 35 2.97 20.88 4.06
N ALA A 36 3.62 20.42 2.98
CA ALA A 36 3.62 19.04 2.50
C ALA A 36 4.97 18.33 2.63
N GLU A 37 6.02 19.03 3.08
CA GLU A 37 7.37 18.49 3.24
C GLU A 37 7.41 17.25 4.14
N TYR A 38 6.59 17.21 5.20
CA TYR A 38 6.49 16.04 6.07
C TYR A 38 5.69 14.88 5.46
N MET A 39 4.93 15.09 4.38
CA MET A 39 3.99 14.10 3.83
C MET A 39 4.67 13.11 2.88
N TRP A 40 4.64 11.82 3.20
CA TRP A 40 5.15 10.77 2.32
C TRP A 40 4.00 9.94 1.76
N TRP A 41 3.38 10.42 0.69
CA TRP A 41 2.26 9.73 0.02
C TRP A 41 2.63 8.29 -0.35
N ASN A 42 3.85 8.08 -0.86
CA ASN A 42 4.53 6.80 -0.86
C ASN A 42 5.61 6.81 0.21
N ASN A 43 5.55 5.84 1.14
CA ASN A 43 6.62 5.56 2.09
C ASN A 43 6.96 4.07 2.05
N VAL A 44 8.12 3.72 2.59
CA VAL A 44 8.56 2.33 2.81
C VAL A 44 8.90 2.23 4.27
N GLU A 45 8.55 1.10 4.89
CA GLU A 45 8.74 0.86 6.32
C GLU A 45 9.47 -0.47 6.49
N THR A 46 10.37 -0.53 7.46
CA THR A 46 10.95 -1.79 7.89
C THR A 46 10.01 -2.46 8.89
N LYS A 47 9.81 -3.76 8.73
CA LYS A 47 8.98 -4.60 9.59
C LYS A 47 9.81 -5.74 10.18
N PRO A 48 9.77 -5.99 11.50
CA PRO A 48 8.95 -5.30 12.51
C PRO A 48 9.37 -3.85 12.79
N GLY A 49 8.39 -2.97 13.00
CA GLY A 49 8.58 -1.54 13.18
C GLY A 49 7.25 -0.79 13.36
N THR A 50 7.30 0.35 14.03
CA THR A 50 6.07 1.15 14.29
C THR A 50 5.55 1.88 13.06
N GLY A 51 6.40 2.04 12.02
CA GLY A 51 6.02 2.63 10.75
C GLY A 51 5.73 4.13 10.81
N TYR A 52 5.04 4.64 9.79
CA TYR A 52 4.84 6.06 9.57
C TYR A 52 3.36 6.41 9.21
N PRO A 53 2.68 7.26 10.00
CA PRO A 53 3.09 7.74 11.33
C PRO A 53 3.27 6.58 12.31
N THR A 54 3.96 6.82 13.42
CA THR A 54 4.26 5.80 14.43
C THR A 54 2.98 5.11 14.89
N LYS A 55 2.99 3.78 14.95
CA LYS A 55 1.86 2.93 15.36
C LYS A 55 0.58 3.16 14.55
N TRP A 56 0.69 3.54 13.27
CA TRP A 56 -0.48 3.80 12.41
C TRP A 56 -1.48 2.63 12.34
N GLU A 57 -1.00 1.39 12.53
CA GLU A 57 -1.80 0.16 12.57
C GLU A 57 -2.69 0.05 13.82
N ASP A 58 -2.34 0.74 14.92
CA ASP A 58 -3.10 0.69 16.16
C ASP A 58 -4.38 1.54 16.07
N GLN A 59 -5.48 0.88 15.71
CA GLN A 59 -6.78 1.53 15.64
C GLN A 59 -7.45 1.71 17.00
N GLU A 60 -6.83 1.32 18.12
CA GLU A 60 -7.27 1.75 19.44
C GLU A 60 -6.77 3.15 19.78
N ILE A 61 -5.63 3.56 19.23
CA ILE A 61 -5.14 4.93 19.32
C ILE A 61 -5.88 5.79 18.31
N TYR A 62 -5.76 5.47 17.02
CA TYR A 62 -6.17 6.40 15.97
C TYR A 62 -7.61 6.24 15.50
N LYS A 63 -8.34 5.22 15.97
CA LYS A 63 -9.77 5.00 15.66
C LYS A 63 -10.12 5.10 14.15
N GLY A 64 -9.24 4.60 13.28
CA GLY A 64 -9.47 4.55 11.83
C GLY A 64 -10.27 3.32 11.40
N GLY A 65 -10.72 3.33 10.14
CA GLY A 65 -11.45 2.22 9.52
C GLY A 65 -12.92 2.12 9.98
N TRP A 66 -13.51 0.96 9.70
CA TRP A 66 -14.90 0.66 10.01
C TRP A 66 -15.02 -0.45 11.05
N VAL A 67 -16.14 -0.47 11.76
CA VAL A 67 -16.55 -1.54 12.67
C VAL A 67 -17.88 -2.09 12.18
N LYS A 68 -18.03 -3.41 12.22
CA LYS A 68 -19.30 -4.08 11.90
C LYS A 68 -20.36 -3.70 12.93
N ASP A 69 -21.55 -3.33 12.45
CA ASP A 69 -22.72 -3.03 13.27
C ASP A 69 -23.94 -3.77 12.67
N GLY A 70 -24.24 -4.94 13.23
CA GLY A 70 -25.23 -5.87 12.67
C GLY A 70 -24.89 -6.30 11.25
N ASN A 71 -25.74 -5.89 10.29
CA ASN A 71 -25.59 -6.14 8.85
C ASN A 71 -24.96 -4.97 8.09
N SER A 72 -24.50 -3.94 8.80
CA SER A 72 -23.90 -2.72 8.23
C SER A 72 -22.50 -2.47 8.82
N VAL A 73 -21.90 -1.34 8.46
CA VAL A 73 -20.65 -0.86 9.04
C VAL A 73 -20.77 0.59 9.50
N SER A 74 -20.09 0.93 10.60
CA SER A 74 -19.97 2.30 11.09
C SER A 74 -18.51 2.71 11.27
N LEU A 75 -18.21 3.99 11.07
CA LEU A 75 -16.85 4.51 11.25
C LEU A 75 -16.43 4.44 12.72
N LYS A 76 -15.20 3.94 12.98
CA LYS A 76 -14.69 3.72 14.34
C LYS A 76 -14.62 5.02 15.15
N GLY A 77 -13.93 6.04 14.63
CA GLY A 77 -13.74 7.34 15.30
C GLY A 77 -14.48 8.52 14.65
N ALA A 78 -14.58 8.55 13.32
CA ALA A 78 -14.94 9.77 12.57
C ALA A 78 -16.30 9.69 11.86
N GLY A 79 -17.26 8.92 12.39
CA GLY A 79 -18.63 8.84 11.86
C GLY A 79 -19.46 10.10 12.15
N LYS A 80 -20.63 10.27 11.50
CA LYS A 80 -21.46 11.50 11.56
C LYS A 80 -21.60 12.09 12.97
N LEU A 81 -22.05 11.30 13.96
CA LEU A 81 -22.25 11.77 15.34
C LEU A 81 -20.94 12.06 16.09
N LYS A 82 -20.00 11.11 16.06
CA LYS A 82 -18.70 11.23 16.75
C LYS A 82 -17.84 12.35 16.16
N GLY A 83 -17.82 12.46 14.84
CA GLY A 83 -17.14 13.50 14.08
C GLY A 83 -17.73 14.88 14.38
N LEU A 84 -19.05 15.03 14.45
CA LEU A 84 -19.64 16.32 14.80
C LEU A 84 -19.29 16.75 16.24
N LYS A 85 -19.32 15.81 17.21
CA LYS A 85 -18.91 16.10 18.59
C LYS A 85 -17.43 16.51 18.70
N ASN A 86 -16.58 15.97 17.85
CA ASN A 86 -15.14 16.20 17.84
C ASN A 86 -14.69 17.19 16.74
N ILE A 87 -15.61 17.98 16.17
CA ILE A 87 -15.30 18.84 15.02
C ILE A 87 -14.34 19.99 15.38
N PHE A 88 -14.46 20.52 16.59
CA PHE A 88 -13.61 21.61 17.10
C PHE A 88 -12.25 21.11 17.59
N HIS A 89 -12.19 19.86 18.02
CA HIS A 89 -10.96 19.20 18.45
C HIS A 89 -11.08 17.70 18.16
N ASN A 90 -10.25 17.20 17.25
CA ASN A 90 -10.22 15.78 16.90
C ASN A 90 -9.15 15.07 17.75
N PRO A 91 -9.53 14.35 18.82
CA PRO A 91 -8.57 13.80 19.78
C PRO A 91 -7.79 12.59 19.25
N ASN A 92 -8.22 12.00 18.13
CA ASN A 92 -7.58 10.80 17.55
C ASN A 92 -6.82 11.14 16.26
N MET A 93 -6.58 12.43 16.00
CA MET A 93 -5.77 12.85 14.85
C MET A 93 -4.30 12.65 15.22
N PRO A 94 -3.48 12.02 14.36
CA PRO A 94 -2.04 11.99 14.58
C PRO A 94 -1.47 13.40 14.68
N ILE A 95 -0.63 13.60 15.68
CA ILE A 95 0.10 14.85 15.88
C ILE A 95 1.37 14.86 15.02
N LEU A 96 2.07 16.00 14.94
CA LEU A 96 3.24 16.10 14.09
C LEU A 96 4.37 15.18 14.56
N GLU A 97 4.50 14.99 15.87
CA GLU A 97 5.45 14.10 16.53
C GLU A 97 5.25 12.63 16.14
N ASP A 98 4.02 12.22 15.85
CA ASP A 98 3.72 10.87 15.35
C ASP A 98 4.29 10.67 13.93
N TYR A 99 4.46 11.76 13.17
CA TYR A 99 5.17 11.75 11.89
C TYR A 99 6.66 12.03 12.15
N TYR A 100 7.03 13.31 12.07
CA TYR A 100 8.31 13.89 12.46
C TYR A 100 8.22 15.42 12.27
N HIS A 101 9.09 16.15 12.97
CA HIS A 101 9.27 17.59 12.72
C HIS A 101 10.13 17.79 11.47
N PRO A 102 9.61 18.32 10.35
CA PRO A 102 10.40 18.47 9.14
C PRO A 102 11.51 19.51 9.33
N TRP A 103 12.71 19.20 8.85
CA TRP A 103 13.89 20.05 9.01
C TRP A 103 14.61 20.28 7.67
N ALA A 104 15.44 21.31 7.65
CA ALA A 104 16.46 21.57 6.64
C ALA A 104 17.77 21.95 7.35
N TYR A 105 18.81 22.26 6.59
CA TYR A 105 20.09 22.69 7.14
C TYR A 105 20.44 24.09 6.64
N ARG A 106 21.08 24.88 7.49
CA ARG A 106 21.63 26.20 7.14
C ARG A 106 22.94 26.05 6.34
N TYR A 107 22.84 25.55 5.12
CA TYR A 107 24.01 25.38 4.25
C TYR A 107 24.75 26.69 3.95
N GLY A 108 24.03 27.83 3.95
CA GLY A 108 24.63 29.16 3.75
C GLY A 108 25.75 29.48 4.75
N ASP A 109 25.64 28.98 5.98
CA ASP A 109 26.63 29.22 7.04
C ASP A 109 28.01 28.66 6.69
N LEU A 110 28.09 27.63 5.83
CA LEU A 110 29.35 27.06 5.34
C LEU A 110 30.10 28.01 4.40
N PHE A 111 29.41 28.97 3.79
CA PHE A 111 29.95 29.89 2.79
C PHE A 111 30.10 31.31 3.32
N THR A 112 29.28 31.71 4.30
CA THR A 112 29.19 33.09 4.78
C THR A 112 29.60 33.27 6.23
N ALA A 113 30.11 32.22 6.90
CA ALA A 113 30.60 32.35 8.27
C ALA A 113 31.76 33.36 8.33
N PRO A 114 31.79 34.24 9.34
CA PRO A 114 32.94 35.11 9.57
C PRO A 114 34.17 34.29 9.99
N GLU A 115 35.35 34.90 9.85
CA GLU A 115 36.60 34.34 10.37
C GLU A 115 36.48 34.09 11.89
N GLY A 116 36.95 32.94 12.35
CA GLY A 116 36.91 32.54 13.75
C GLY A 116 37.64 31.23 13.99
N ASP A 117 37.74 30.86 15.26
CA ASP A 117 38.51 29.69 15.72
C ASP A 117 37.79 28.36 15.47
N ASP A 118 36.47 28.38 15.31
CA ASP A 118 35.62 27.20 15.15
C ASP A 118 35.26 26.95 13.67
N GLN A 119 35.28 25.68 13.25
CA GLN A 119 34.84 25.30 11.91
C GLN A 119 33.33 25.54 11.74
N PRO A 120 32.88 26.23 10.66
CA PRO A 120 31.46 26.43 10.42
C PRO A 120 30.76 25.11 10.10
N THR A 121 29.52 24.97 10.59
CA THR A 121 28.69 23.79 10.38
C THR A 121 27.30 24.20 9.91
N ALA A 122 26.67 23.40 9.04
CA ALA A 122 25.29 23.60 8.64
C ALA A 122 24.37 23.02 9.71
N ARG A 123 23.88 23.86 10.63
CA ARG A 123 22.97 23.44 11.70
C ARG A 123 21.57 23.12 11.16
N ALA A 124 20.91 22.13 11.77
CA ALA A 124 19.54 21.79 11.44
C ALA A 124 18.57 22.87 11.94
N VAL A 125 17.59 23.20 11.11
CA VAL A 125 16.52 24.17 11.40
C VAL A 125 15.16 23.59 11.05
N SER A 126 14.15 23.91 11.84
CA SER A 126 12.78 23.48 11.58
C SER A 126 12.22 24.16 10.33
N LEU A 127 11.60 23.39 9.44
CA LEU A 127 10.86 23.93 8.28
C LEU A 127 9.52 24.57 8.68
N ILE A 128 9.11 24.44 9.94
CA ILE A 128 7.90 25.04 10.48
C ILE A 128 8.19 26.37 11.16
N THR A 129 9.15 26.39 12.10
CA THR A 129 9.46 27.59 12.90
C THR A 129 10.63 28.40 12.36
N GLY A 130 11.54 27.81 11.59
CA GLY A 130 12.80 28.42 11.16
C GLY A 130 13.90 28.39 12.22
N GLU A 131 13.58 27.96 13.44
CA GLU A 131 14.52 27.93 14.57
C GLU A 131 15.41 26.68 14.53
N PRO A 132 16.62 26.74 15.14
CA PRO A 132 17.46 25.57 15.34
C PRO A 132 16.71 24.43 16.02
N ILE A 133 16.95 23.20 15.55
CA ILE A 133 16.27 22.01 16.07
C ILE A 133 17.26 20.85 16.27
N ASP A 134 17.01 20.06 17.31
CA ASP A 134 17.65 18.77 17.51
C ASP A 134 16.75 17.66 16.93
N ILE A 135 17.27 16.87 16.00
CA ILE A 135 16.48 15.90 15.23
C ILE A 135 16.28 14.64 16.09
N LYS A 136 15.02 14.35 16.44
CA LYS A 136 14.66 13.20 17.30
C LYS A 136 13.95 12.07 16.58
N SER A 137 13.36 12.34 15.42
CA SER A 137 12.63 11.37 14.62
C SER A 137 12.62 11.78 13.15
N GLY A 138 12.27 10.82 12.30
CA GLY A 138 12.17 11.00 10.86
C GLY A 138 11.19 10.00 10.25
N PRO A 139 10.82 10.15 8.97
CA PRO A 139 9.81 9.31 8.32
C PRO A 139 10.24 7.86 8.09
N ASN A 140 11.51 7.54 8.37
CA ASN A 140 12.13 6.22 8.21
C ASN A 140 13.20 6.00 9.30
N TRP A 141 12.86 6.34 10.55
CA TRP A 141 13.82 6.33 11.66
C TRP A 141 14.19 4.92 12.14
N ASP A 142 13.28 3.97 11.93
CA ASP A 142 13.40 2.54 12.25
C ASP A 142 13.88 1.69 11.06
N ASP A 143 14.53 2.32 10.08
CA ASP A 143 15.15 1.65 8.93
C ASP A 143 16.13 0.56 9.39
N ASP A 144 16.14 -0.58 8.70
CA ASP A 144 16.97 -1.75 9.00
C ASP A 144 17.08 -2.10 10.50
N LEU A 145 15.93 -2.03 11.21
CA LEU A 145 15.79 -2.35 12.65
C LEU A 145 16.49 -1.36 13.60
N SER A 146 16.85 -0.17 13.12
CA SER A 146 17.36 0.92 13.95
C SER A 146 16.38 1.25 15.09
N GLY A 147 16.92 1.53 16.28
CA GLY A 147 16.11 1.84 17.46
C GLY A 147 15.14 0.73 17.88
N THR A 148 15.49 -0.55 17.64
CA THR A 148 14.67 -1.73 17.95
C THR A 148 13.90 -1.68 19.30
N PRO A 149 14.50 -1.24 20.44
CA PRO A 149 13.77 -1.14 21.71
C PRO A 149 12.53 -0.23 21.65
N ASP A 150 12.61 0.85 20.87
CA ASP A 150 11.56 1.86 20.75
C ASP A 150 10.59 1.57 19.60
N TYR A 151 11.07 0.90 18.54
CA TYR A 151 10.29 0.69 17.32
C TYR A 151 9.93 -0.78 17.08
N ALA A 152 10.90 -1.62 16.69
CA ALA A 152 10.61 -2.99 16.27
C ALA A 152 9.92 -3.80 17.38
N ARG A 153 10.35 -3.71 18.64
CA ARG A 153 9.72 -4.39 19.79
C ARG A 153 8.30 -3.88 20.11
N ASN A 154 7.92 -2.72 19.57
CA ASN A 154 6.62 -2.09 19.77
C ASN A 154 5.69 -2.20 18.54
N ASP A 155 6.01 -3.08 17.59
CA ASP A 155 5.15 -3.36 16.43
C ASP A 155 3.78 -3.94 16.87
N VAL A 156 2.71 -3.39 16.32
CA VAL A 156 1.32 -3.78 16.61
C VAL A 156 1.02 -5.22 16.20
N ASN A 157 1.73 -5.75 15.21
CA ASN A 157 1.51 -7.09 14.65
C ASN A 157 2.01 -8.23 15.55
N PHE A 158 2.71 -7.90 16.65
CA PHE A 158 3.11 -8.88 17.66
C PHE A 158 1.99 -9.32 18.61
N LYS A 159 0.82 -8.66 18.60
CA LYS A 159 -0.31 -8.96 19.50
C LYS A 159 -0.72 -10.44 19.52
N ASN A 160 -0.55 -11.16 18.40
CA ASN A 160 -0.94 -12.56 18.25
C ASN A 160 0.23 -13.56 18.44
N LEU A 161 1.43 -13.08 18.75
CA LEU A 161 2.62 -13.91 18.99
C LEU A 161 2.81 -14.12 20.49
N THR A 162 3.25 -15.31 20.88
CA THR A 162 3.70 -15.62 22.24
C THR A 162 4.97 -14.85 22.58
N SER A 163 5.23 -14.64 23.88
CA SER A 163 6.47 -13.97 24.32
C SER A 163 7.74 -14.69 23.84
N ALA A 164 7.70 -16.02 23.73
CA ALA A 164 8.81 -16.82 23.21
C ALA A 164 9.02 -16.58 21.70
N GLU A 165 7.94 -16.52 20.91
CA GLU A 165 8.01 -16.18 19.48
C GLU A 165 8.55 -14.76 19.27
N GLN A 166 8.09 -13.79 20.07
CA GLN A 166 8.58 -12.41 20.00
C GLN A 166 10.08 -12.32 20.35
N GLU A 167 10.51 -12.95 21.44
CA GLU A 167 11.93 -12.89 21.83
C GLU A 167 12.83 -13.62 20.83
N ALA A 168 12.36 -14.72 20.24
CA ALA A 168 13.09 -15.43 19.19
C ALA A 168 13.39 -14.55 17.96
N MET A 169 12.51 -13.60 17.60
CA MET A 169 12.74 -12.69 16.47
C MET A 169 13.87 -11.68 16.69
N PHE A 170 14.26 -11.45 17.96
CA PHE A 170 15.32 -10.50 18.32
C PHE A 170 16.61 -11.18 18.81
N GLN A 171 16.67 -12.53 18.75
CA GLN A 171 17.93 -13.26 18.89
C GLN A 171 18.80 -13.00 17.66
N LEU A 172 20.08 -12.72 17.87
CA LEU A 172 21.01 -12.27 16.83
C LEU A 172 21.03 -13.24 15.61
N GLU A 173 20.98 -14.53 15.88
CA GLU A 173 21.05 -15.60 14.88
C GLU A 173 19.74 -15.76 14.08
N LYS A 174 18.63 -15.27 14.62
CA LYS A 174 17.27 -15.40 14.06
C LYS A 174 16.69 -14.07 13.58
N MET A 175 17.41 -12.97 13.79
CA MET A 175 16.99 -11.64 13.38
C MET A 175 16.63 -11.62 11.90
N THR A 176 15.49 -11.01 11.59
CA THR A 176 14.98 -10.86 10.24
C THR A 176 14.08 -9.66 10.16
N PHE A 177 13.99 -9.07 8.97
CA PHE A 177 13.09 -7.98 8.67
C PHE A 177 12.64 -8.07 7.22
N MET A 178 11.59 -7.31 6.90
CA MET A 178 11.08 -7.14 5.55
C MET A 178 10.73 -5.67 5.33
N TYR A 179 10.64 -5.28 4.06
CA TYR A 179 10.20 -3.94 3.69
C TYR A 179 8.72 -3.93 3.31
N LEU A 180 7.98 -2.95 3.80
CA LEU A 180 6.57 -2.71 3.51
C LEU A 180 6.38 -1.35 2.83
N PRO A 181 6.51 -1.27 1.49
CA PRO A 181 6.14 -0.09 0.74
C PRO A 181 4.62 0.13 0.76
N ARG A 182 4.17 1.33 1.12
CA ARG A 182 2.73 1.68 1.20
C ARG A 182 2.39 2.99 0.50
N ILE A 183 1.22 3.00 -0.13
CA ILE A 183 0.54 4.19 -0.67
C ILE A 183 -0.93 4.17 -0.23
N CYS A 184 -1.75 5.13 -0.68
CA CYS A 184 -3.19 5.01 -0.51
C CYS A 184 -3.70 3.76 -1.24
N ASN A 185 -4.56 2.98 -0.59
CA ASN A 185 -5.12 1.77 -1.17
C ASN A 185 -6.29 2.01 -2.14
N HIS A 186 -6.70 3.27 -2.34
CA HIS A 186 -7.84 3.67 -3.20
C HIS A 186 -9.07 2.73 -3.04
N CYS A 187 -9.44 2.46 -1.79
CA CYS A 187 -10.32 1.36 -1.40
C CYS A 187 -11.72 1.42 -2.05
N LEU A 188 -12.42 0.29 -2.10
CA LEU A 188 -13.83 0.24 -2.57
C LEU A 188 -14.81 0.81 -1.52
N ASN A 189 -14.52 0.61 -0.23
CA ASN A 189 -15.25 1.20 0.90
C ASN A 189 -14.37 2.20 1.69
N PRO A 190 -13.99 3.35 1.09
CA PRO A 190 -13.01 4.26 1.69
C PRO A 190 -13.56 4.98 2.93
N ALA A 191 -13.02 4.65 4.10
CA ALA A 191 -13.38 5.31 5.37
C ALA A 191 -13.20 6.84 5.34
N CYS A 192 -12.21 7.33 4.59
CA CYS A 192 -11.97 8.77 4.45
C CYS A 192 -13.04 9.52 3.64
N VAL A 193 -13.71 8.84 2.69
CA VAL A 193 -14.88 9.42 1.99
C VAL A 193 -16.07 9.48 2.94
N GLY A 194 -16.35 8.37 3.63
CA GLY A 194 -17.47 8.29 4.58
C GLY A 194 -17.36 9.25 5.77
N SER A 195 -16.16 9.74 6.11
CA SER A 195 -15.93 10.61 7.26
C SER A 195 -15.92 12.11 6.96
N CYS A 196 -15.84 12.52 5.69
CA CYS A 196 -15.65 13.92 5.33
C CYS A 196 -16.94 14.73 5.48
N PRO A 197 -17.04 15.68 6.43
CA PRO A 197 -18.29 16.41 6.64
C PRO A 197 -18.68 17.31 5.46
N SER A 198 -17.70 17.82 4.70
CA SER A 198 -17.94 18.68 3.54
C SER A 198 -18.12 17.91 2.23
N GLY A 199 -18.05 16.57 2.24
CA GLY A 199 -18.14 15.76 1.02
C GLY A 199 -17.04 16.06 -0.01
N ALA A 200 -15.88 16.57 0.43
CA ALA A 200 -14.77 16.93 -0.46
C ALA A 200 -13.99 15.71 -0.99
N LEU A 201 -14.11 14.56 -0.32
CA LEU A 201 -13.53 13.31 -0.78
C LEU A 201 -14.52 12.53 -1.64
N TYR A 202 -14.04 12.00 -2.75
CA TYR A 202 -14.84 11.22 -3.69
C TYR A 202 -14.00 10.14 -4.35
N LYS A 203 -14.65 9.11 -4.86
CA LYS A 203 -14.07 8.05 -5.68
C LYS A 203 -14.49 8.30 -7.12
N ARG A 204 -13.54 8.44 -8.03
CA ARG A 204 -13.78 8.56 -9.48
C ARG A 204 -14.50 7.31 -10.00
N GLY A 205 -15.46 7.48 -10.89
CA GLY A 205 -16.29 6.38 -11.41
C GLY A 205 -15.56 5.57 -12.48
N GLU A 206 -14.73 6.25 -13.26
CA GLU A 206 -14.03 5.76 -14.44
C GLU A 206 -12.81 4.87 -14.11
N ASP A 207 -12.12 5.13 -13.00
CA ASP A 207 -10.87 4.44 -12.64
C ASP A 207 -10.78 4.03 -11.14
N GLY A 208 -11.77 4.44 -10.33
CA GLY A 208 -11.81 4.16 -8.90
C GLY A 208 -10.78 4.93 -8.06
N VAL A 209 -10.09 5.93 -8.61
CA VAL A 209 -9.13 6.75 -7.86
C VAL A 209 -9.86 7.65 -6.87
N VAL A 210 -9.61 7.41 -5.57
CA VAL A 210 -10.08 8.29 -4.49
C VAL A 210 -9.27 9.59 -4.42
N LEU A 211 -9.92 10.75 -4.50
CA LEU A 211 -9.31 12.09 -4.47
C LEU A 211 -9.91 12.98 -3.36
N ILE A 212 -9.21 14.07 -3.06
CA ILE A 212 -9.71 15.17 -2.21
C ILE A 212 -9.81 16.40 -3.10
N ASN A 213 -11.03 16.89 -3.33
CA ASN A 213 -11.24 18.16 -4.02
C ASN A 213 -10.68 19.30 -3.15
N GLN A 214 -9.61 19.96 -3.63
CA GLN A 214 -8.92 21.01 -2.88
C GLN A 214 -9.77 22.30 -2.76
N GLU A 215 -10.69 22.56 -3.68
CA GLU A 215 -11.59 23.70 -3.62
C GLU A 215 -12.70 23.49 -2.59
N ARG A 216 -13.25 22.27 -2.49
CA ARG A 216 -14.29 21.91 -1.50
C ARG A 216 -13.76 21.54 -0.13
N CYS A 217 -12.46 21.28 0.00
CA CYS A 217 -11.87 20.87 1.27
C CYS A 217 -11.92 22.03 2.28
N ARG A 218 -12.66 21.83 3.38
CA ARG A 218 -12.78 22.78 4.50
C ARG A 218 -11.88 22.44 5.69
N ALA A 219 -10.92 21.52 5.50
CA ALA A 219 -9.98 21.10 6.54
C ALA A 219 -10.62 20.71 7.89
N TRP A 220 -11.69 19.93 7.83
CA TRP A 220 -12.25 19.28 9.02
C TRP A 220 -11.33 18.20 9.61
N ARG A 221 -10.31 17.76 8.86
CA ARG A 221 -9.25 16.81 9.28
C ARG A 221 -9.74 15.41 9.72
N MET A 222 -11.05 15.17 9.71
CA MET A 222 -11.66 13.86 10.02
C MET A 222 -11.21 12.73 9.09
N CYS A 223 -10.88 13.06 7.85
CA CYS A 223 -10.35 12.09 6.89
C CYS A 223 -8.98 11.52 7.29
N VAL A 224 -8.16 12.27 8.04
CA VAL A 224 -6.85 11.84 8.54
C VAL A 224 -7.03 10.70 9.55
N THR A 225 -7.87 10.91 10.57
CA THR A 225 -8.25 9.89 11.57
C THR A 225 -8.93 8.69 10.93
N ALA A 226 -9.93 8.94 10.08
CA ALA A 226 -10.75 7.88 9.49
C ALA A 226 -9.97 6.90 8.62
N CYS A 227 -8.92 7.37 7.93
CA CYS A 227 -8.05 6.49 7.17
C CYS A 227 -7.27 5.58 8.14
N PRO A 228 -7.52 4.27 8.18
CA PRO A 228 -6.80 3.38 9.09
C PRO A 228 -5.33 3.26 8.68
N TYR A 229 -5.03 3.42 7.38
CA TYR A 229 -3.67 3.42 6.84
C TYR A 229 -2.91 4.74 6.99
N LYS A 230 -3.56 5.79 7.53
CA LYS A 230 -3.01 7.15 7.68
C LYS A 230 -2.41 7.76 6.41
N LYS A 231 -3.07 7.48 5.28
CA LYS A 231 -2.69 7.96 3.94
C LYS A 231 -3.42 9.21 3.48
N SER A 232 -4.13 9.89 4.39
CA SER A 232 -4.55 11.28 4.22
C SER A 232 -3.74 12.13 5.19
N TYR A 233 -3.11 13.18 4.69
CA TYR A 233 -2.22 14.05 5.44
C TYR A 233 -2.83 15.45 5.50
N TYR A 234 -2.51 16.23 6.53
CA TYR A 234 -2.98 17.60 6.67
C TYR A 234 -1.90 18.58 6.25
N ASN A 235 -2.14 19.39 5.22
CA ASN A 235 -1.22 20.44 4.85
C ASN A 235 -1.37 21.60 5.85
N TRP A 236 -0.38 21.76 6.71
CA TRP A 236 -0.43 22.77 7.77
C TRP A 236 -0.35 24.19 7.21
N HIS A 237 0.23 24.38 6.02
CA HIS A 237 0.34 25.69 5.37
C HIS A 237 -0.95 26.09 4.66
N THR A 238 -1.44 25.27 3.72
CA THR A 238 -2.67 25.55 2.96
C THR A 238 -3.92 25.34 3.79
N GLY A 239 -3.83 24.64 4.92
CA GLY A 239 -4.97 24.31 5.76
C GLY A 239 -5.98 23.45 5.01
N LYS A 240 -5.53 22.46 4.25
CA LYS A 240 -6.35 21.47 3.52
C LYS A 240 -5.70 20.10 3.59
N SER A 241 -6.49 19.04 3.50
CA SER A 241 -5.93 17.69 3.50
C SER A 241 -5.56 17.25 2.09
N GLU A 242 -4.46 16.50 1.99
CA GLU A 242 -3.91 15.97 0.76
C GLU A 242 -3.59 14.48 0.90
N LYS A 243 -3.53 13.75 -0.22
CA LYS A 243 -3.23 12.31 -0.23
C LYS A 243 -2.69 11.89 -1.59
N CYS A 244 -2.15 10.67 -1.65
CA CYS A 244 -1.84 10.02 -2.92
C CYS A 244 -3.00 10.14 -3.90
N ILE A 245 -2.72 10.66 -5.09
CA ILE A 245 -3.68 10.86 -6.19
C ILE A 245 -3.57 9.76 -7.26
N LEU A 246 -2.89 8.66 -6.94
CA LEU A 246 -2.47 7.58 -7.86
C LEU A 246 -1.81 8.06 -9.15
N CYS A 247 -1.23 9.27 -9.14
CA CYS A 247 -0.77 9.95 -10.35
C CYS A 247 -1.86 9.96 -11.46
N TYR A 248 -3.13 10.27 -11.14
CA TYR A 248 -4.21 10.30 -12.13
C TYR A 248 -3.86 11.07 -13.42
N PRO A 249 -3.08 12.19 -13.41
CA PRO A 249 -2.71 12.84 -14.67
C PRO A 249 -1.88 11.95 -15.61
N ARG A 250 -1.11 11.01 -15.05
CA ARG A 250 -0.36 10.00 -15.82
C ARG A 250 -1.26 8.86 -16.24
N LEU A 251 -2.08 8.33 -15.33
CA LEU A 251 -3.03 7.25 -15.61
C LEU A 251 -3.98 7.61 -16.75
N GLU A 252 -4.48 8.84 -16.77
CA GLU A 252 -5.37 9.33 -17.81
C GLU A 252 -4.76 9.23 -19.23
N SER A 253 -3.43 9.22 -19.32
CA SER A 253 -2.68 9.05 -20.57
C SER A 253 -2.10 7.63 -20.75
N GLY A 254 -2.58 6.64 -19.99
CA GLY A 254 -2.06 5.26 -20.03
C GLY A 254 -0.66 5.09 -19.43
N GLN A 255 -0.16 6.06 -18.67
CA GLN A 255 1.20 6.03 -18.11
C GLN A 255 1.24 5.53 -16.66
N ALA A 256 2.27 4.74 -16.34
CA ALA A 256 2.47 4.25 -14.98
C ALA A 256 2.70 5.39 -13.97
N PRO A 257 2.15 5.30 -12.74
CA PRO A 257 2.45 6.22 -11.65
C PRO A 257 3.94 6.35 -11.35
N ALA A 258 4.39 7.52 -10.87
CA ALA A 258 5.81 7.80 -10.66
C ALA A 258 6.51 6.75 -9.77
N CYS A 259 5.88 6.35 -8.66
CA CYS A 259 6.44 5.36 -7.73
C CYS A 259 6.51 3.93 -8.30
N MET A 260 5.78 3.65 -9.38
CA MET A 260 5.78 2.37 -10.09
C MET A 260 6.76 2.39 -11.24
N HIS A 261 6.78 3.48 -12.00
CA HIS A 261 7.75 3.70 -13.08
C HIS A 261 9.19 3.66 -12.54
N SER A 262 9.46 4.32 -11.41
CA SER A 262 10.79 4.37 -10.79
C SER A 262 11.15 3.18 -9.89
N CYS A 263 10.32 2.13 -9.85
CA CYS A 263 10.54 1.01 -8.95
C CYS A 263 11.74 0.15 -9.39
N VAL A 264 12.89 0.39 -8.75
CA VAL A 264 14.17 -0.32 -9.00
C VAL A 264 14.04 -1.84 -8.80
N GLY A 265 13.42 -2.28 -7.70
CA GLY A 265 13.19 -3.70 -7.43
C GLY A 265 12.17 -4.39 -8.35
N ARG A 266 11.52 -3.64 -9.25
CA ARG A 266 10.55 -4.17 -10.22
C ARG A 266 9.42 -4.97 -9.56
N ILE A 267 8.93 -4.52 -8.42
CA ILE A 267 7.97 -5.26 -7.58
C ILE A 267 6.51 -4.90 -7.84
N ARG A 268 6.26 -3.80 -8.55
CA ARG A 268 4.93 -3.18 -8.64
C ARG A 268 4.26 -3.56 -9.95
N TYR A 269 3.00 -3.93 -9.85
CA TYR A 269 2.12 -4.26 -10.96
C TYR A 269 0.83 -3.43 -10.85
N LEU A 270 0.29 -3.00 -11.99
CA LEU A 270 -0.91 -2.18 -12.10
C LEU A 270 -1.81 -2.75 -13.18
N GLY A 271 -3.09 -2.88 -12.88
CA GLY A 271 -4.07 -3.44 -13.82
C GLY A 271 -5.50 -3.13 -13.39
N VAL A 272 -6.42 -3.20 -14.36
CA VAL A 272 -7.84 -3.02 -14.10
C VAL A 272 -8.40 -4.26 -13.39
N MET A 273 -9.29 -4.03 -12.44
CA MET A 273 -10.15 -5.05 -11.83
C MET A 273 -11.60 -4.60 -11.99
N LEU A 274 -12.47 -5.47 -12.50
CA LEU A 274 -13.91 -5.24 -12.52
C LEU A 274 -14.52 -5.72 -11.21
N TYR A 275 -15.41 -4.93 -10.62
CA TYR A 275 -16.08 -5.27 -9.36
C TYR A 275 -17.57 -4.90 -9.40
N ASP A 276 -18.35 -5.65 -8.61
CA ASP A 276 -19.77 -5.40 -8.42
C ASP A 276 -19.99 -4.41 -7.26
N ALA A 277 -20.30 -3.16 -7.59
CA ALA A 277 -20.43 -2.07 -6.62
C ALA A 277 -21.62 -2.27 -5.67
N ASP A 278 -22.68 -2.96 -6.12
CA ASP A 278 -23.86 -3.27 -5.31
C ASP A 278 -23.49 -4.12 -4.06
N LYS A 279 -22.39 -4.87 -4.12
CA LYS A 279 -21.95 -5.78 -3.05
C LYS A 279 -21.04 -5.12 -2.00
N ILE A 280 -20.62 -3.87 -2.17
CA ILE A 280 -19.63 -3.23 -1.29
C ILE A 280 -20.05 -3.26 0.18
N GLU A 281 -21.30 -2.88 0.49
CA GLU A 281 -21.79 -2.85 1.87
C GLU A 281 -21.86 -4.25 2.48
N GLN A 282 -22.41 -5.22 1.75
CA GLN A 282 -22.50 -6.62 2.16
C GLN A 282 -21.11 -7.22 2.46
N VAL A 283 -20.13 -6.93 1.60
CA VAL A 283 -18.75 -7.40 1.78
C VAL A 283 -18.12 -6.71 2.99
N ALA A 284 -18.26 -5.38 3.11
CA ALA A 284 -17.70 -4.63 4.22
C ALA A 284 -18.31 -5.02 5.58
N SER A 285 -19.57 -5.46 5.62
CA SER A 285 -20.27 -5.93 6.82
C SER A 285 -20.15 -7.44 7.06
N SER A 286 -19.37 -8.17 6.27
CA SER A 286 -19.14 -9.61 6.44
C SER A 286 -18.47 -9.94 7.78
N ASN A 287 -18.64 -11.16 8.29
CA ASN A 287 -17.88 -11.62 9.45
C ASN A 287 -16.38 -11.70 9.12
N ASP A 288 -15.51 -11.52 10.10
CA ASP A 288 -14.06 -11.44 9.90
C ASP A 288 -13.49 -12.64 9.14
N LYS A 289 -13.94 -13.86 9.47
CA LYS A 289 -13.53 -15.11 8.81
C LYS A 289 -13.86 -15.15 7.31
N ASP A 290 -14.92 -14.46 6.88
CA ASP A 290 -15.42 -14.46 5.51
C ASP A 290 -14.96 -13.22 4.73
N LEU A 291 -14.44 -12.20 5.43
CA LEU A 291 -14.17 -10.86 4.90
C LEU A 291 -13.17 -10.89 3.75
N ILE A 292 -12.09 -11.66 3.87
CA ILE A 292 -11.08 -11.77 2.80
C ILE A 292 -11.69 -12.46 1.58
N LYS A 293 -12.36 -13.61 1.79
CA LYS A 293 -13.00 -14.35 0.70
C LYS A 293 -14.00 -13.46 -0.03
N ASN A 294 -14.91 -12.80 0.70
CA ASN A 294 -15.92 -11.93 0.13
C ASN A 294 -15.31 -10.70 -0.55
N HIS A 295 -14.22 -10.15 -0.01
CA HIS A 295 -13.47 -9.07 -0.66
C HIS A 295 -12.85 -9.55 -1.98
N LEU A 296 -12.26 -10.74 -2.04
CA LEU A 296 -11.73 -11.25 -3.30
C LEU A 296 -12.85 -11.64 -4.27
N ASP A 297 -14.00 -12.10 -3.78
CA ASP A 297 -15.16 -12.50 -4.59
C ASP A 297 -15.98 -11.32 -5.14
N ILE A 298 -15.77 -10.10 -4.64
CA ILE A 298 -16.40 -8.89 -5.22
C ILE A 298 -15.88 -8.60 -6.63
N TYR A 299 -14.65 -9.03 -6.92
CA TYR A 299 -14.05 -8.89 -8.24
C TYR A 299 -14.54 -10.00 -9.17
N VAL A 300 -15.02 -9.60 -10.34
CA VAL A 300 -15.70 -10.46 -11.30
C VAL A 300 -14.82 -10.74 -12.52
N ASP A 301 -15.00 -11.92 -13.12
CA ASP A 301 -14.18 -12.37 -14.24
C ASP A 301 -14.38 -11.49 -15.48
N PRO A 302 -13.33 -10.77 -15.94
CA PRO A 302 -13.43 -9.88 -17.10
C PRO A 302 -13.58 -10.63 -18.44
N ASN A 303 -13.46 -11.96 -18.45
CA ASN A 303 -13.69 -12.80 -19.63
C ASN A 303 -15.11 -13.38 -19.69
N ASN A 304 -15.91 -13.23 -18.62
CA ASN A 304 -17.28 -13.74 -18.60
C ASN A 304 -18.19 -12.86 -19.46
N PRO A 305 -18.88 -13.40 -20.49
CA PRO A 305 -19.76 -12.63 -21.36
C PRO A 305 -20.84 -11.81 -20.63
N LEU A 306 -21.41 -12.34 -19.55
CA LEU A 306 -22.43 -11.65 -18.75
C LEU A 306 -21.84 -10.46 -17.98
N VAL A 307 -20.58 -10.58 -17.52
CA VAL A 307 -19.86 -9.49 -16.86
C VAL A 307 -19.50 -8.40 -17.86
N ILE A 308 -19.06 -8.78 -19.07
CA ILE A 308 -18.74 -7.85 -20.15
C ILE A 308 -19.97 -7.03 -20.54
N GLU A 309 -21.12 -7.68 -20.72
CA GLU A 309 -22.38 -7.02 -21.02
C GLU A 309 -22.82 -6.08 -19.89
N ALA A 310 -22.77 -6.53 -18.64
CA ALA A 310 -23.09 -5.70 -17.49
C ALA A 310 -22.13 -4.51 -17.32
N ALA A 311 -20.84 -4.69 -17.61
CA ALA A 311 -19.83 -3.62 -17.57
C ALA A 311 -20.14 -2.54 -18.62
N ARG A 312 -20.46 -2.94 -19.86
CA ARG A 312 -20.89 -2.01 -20.92
C ARG A 312 -22.15 -1.25 -20.53
N ASN A 313 -23.15 -1.95 -19.99
CA ASN A 313 -24.39 -1.33 -19.52
C ASN A 313 -24.16 -0.36 -18.34
N SER A 314 -23.07 -0.53 -17.59
CA SER A 314 -22.65 0.35 -16.50
C SER A 314 -21.69 1.47 -16.95
N GLY A 315 -21.44 1.60 -18.26
CA GLY A 315 -20.59 2.64 -18.83
C GLY A 315 -19.09 2.35 -18.83
N VAL A 316 -18.66 1.09 -18.63
CA VAL A 316 -17.24 0.72 -18.73
C VAL A 316 -16.86 0.52 -20.20
N HIS A 317 -15.88 1.28 -20.69
CA HIS A 317 -15.40 1.20 -22.07
C HIS A 317 -14.77 -0.16 -22.42
N ASP A 318 -14.89 -0.57 -23.68
CA ASP A 318 -14.29 -1.79 -24.22
C ASP A 318 -12.76 -1.83 -24.05
N SER A 319 -12.08 -0.68 -24.14
CA SER A 319 -10.65 -0.54 -23.88
C SER A 319 -10.30 -0.93 -22.43
N THR A 320 -11.12 -0.50 -21.47
CA THR A 320 -10.98 -0.80 -20.04
C THR A 320 -11.31 -2.25 -19.74
N ILE A 321 -12.35 -2.82 -20.39
CA ILE A 321 -12.67 -4.25 -20.30
C ILE A 321 -11.50 -5.08 -20.83
N LYS A 322 -10.93 -4.70 -21.98
CA LYS A 322 -9.75 -5.38 -22.54
C LYS A 322 -8.54 -5.29 -21.61
N ALA A 323 -8.28 -4.12 -21.04
CA ALA A 323 -7.23 -3.95 -20.03
C ALA A 323 -7.47 -4.80 -18.77
N ALA A 324 -8.74 -5.06 -18.40
CA ALA A 324 -9.08 -5.97 -17.30
C ALA A 324 -8.78 -7.43 -17.64
N GLN A 325 -9.07 -7.86 -18.88
CA GLN A 325 -8.75 -9.21 -19.37
C GLN A 325 -7.25 -9.48 -19.39
N ASP A 326 -6.45 -8.45 -19.67
CA ASP A 326 -4.99 -8.55 -19.72
C ASP A 326 -4.32 -8.19 -18.37
N SER A 327 -5.11 -7.92 -17.33
CA SER A 327 -4.64 -7.34 -16.06
C SER A 327 -3.65 -8.26 -15.31
N PRO A 328 -2.42 -7.79 -15.00
CA PRO A 328 -1.50 -8.55 -14.17
C PRO A 328 -2.04 -8.70 -12.74
N VAL A 329 -2.80 -7.71 -12.26
CA VAL A 329 -3.37 -7.74 -10.90
C VAL A 329 -4.45 -8.82 -10.78
N TRP A 330 -5.29 -9.00 -11.81
CA TRP A 330 -6.24 -10.11 -11.86
C TRP A 330 -5.53 -11.46 -11.74
N LYS A 331 -4.41 -11.64 -12.45
CA LYS A 331 -3.60 -12.86 -12.39
C LYS A 331 -3.08 -13.13 -10.98
N PHE A 332 -2.45 -12.15 -10.34
CA PHE A 332 -1.91 -12.29 -8.98
C PHE A 332 -2.99 -12.56 -7.92
N VAL A 333 -4.13 -11.88 -8.01
CA VAL A 333 -5.17 -11.90 -6.97
C VAL A 333 -6.16 -13.05 -7.16
N LYS A 334 -6.61 -13.29 -8.40
CA LYS A 334 -7.72 -14.22 -8.70
C LYS A 334 -7.27 -15.52 -9.35
N GLU A 335 -6.42 -15.47 -10.38
CA GLU A 335 -6.00 -16.70 -11.07
C GLU A 335 -4.99 -17.51 -10.25
N TRP A 336 -3.98 -16.85 -9.71
CA TRP A 336 -2.91 -17.50 -8.96
C TRP A 336 -3.21 -17.51 -7.46
N GLY A 337 -3.96 -16.52 -6.96
CA GLY A 337 -4.28 -16.38 -5.56
C GLY A 337 -3.02 -16.34 -4.68
N ILE A 338 -2.07 -15.48 -5.05
CA ILE A 338 -0.79 -15.28 -4.33
C ILE A 338 -0.63 -13.85 -3.80
N ALA A 339 -1.57 -12.95 -4.09
CA ALA A 339 -1.58 -11.58 -3.59
C ALA A 339 -2.75 -11.35 -2.62
N LEU A 340 -2.44 -10.79 -1.44
CA LEU A 340 -3.35 -10.63 -0.31
C LEU A 340 -3.54 -9.14 0.03
N PRO A 341 -4.72 -8.72 0.49
CA PRO A 341 -4.95 -7.34 0.91
C PRO A 341 -4.18 -7.01 2.21
N LEU A 342 -3.82 -5.74 2.41
CA LEU A 342 -3.23 -5.27 3.68
C LEU A 342 -4.33 -4.86 4.67
N HIS A 343 -4.32 -5.43 5.86
CA HIS A 343 -5.28 -5.21 6.94
C HIS A 343 -6.75 -5.24 6.46
N PRO A 344 -7.24 -6.39 5.96
CA PRO A 344 -8.62 -6.53 5.50
C PRO A 344 -9.65 -6.21 6.61
N GLU A 345 -9.33 -6.46 7.88
CA GLU A 345 -10.14 -6.19 9.07
C GLU A 345 -10.51 -4.72 9.27
N PHE A 346 -9.80 -3.80 8.61
CA PHE A 346 -10.20 -2.40 8.57
C PHE A 346 -11.47 -2.15 7.74
N ARG A 347 -11.97 -3.17 7.02
CA ARG A 347 -13.24 -3.20 6.28
C ARG A 347 -13.36 -2.10 5.22
N THR A 348 -12.21 -1.60 4.76
CA THR A 348 -12.17 -0.59 3.69
C THR A 348 -12.17 -1.19 2.29
N LEU A 349 -11.92 -2.51 2.17
CA LEU A 349 -11.77 -3.22 0.89
C LEU A 349 -10.64 -2.60 0.04
N PRO A 350 -9.37 -2.73 0.46
CA PRO A 350 -8.22 -2.08 -0.17
C PRO A 350 -7.92 -2.66 -1.57
N ASN A 351 -7.56 -1.80 -2.53
CA ASN A 351 -7.20 -2.19 -3.91
C ASN A 351 -5.69 -2.30 -4.16
N LEU A 352 -4.90 -2.28 -3.09
CA LEU A 352 -3.47 -2.59 -3.12
C LEU A 352 -3.26 -3.91 -2.39
N PHE A 353 -2.74 -4.88 -3.13
CA PHE A 353 -2.47 -6.24 -2.67
C PHE A 353 -0.96 -6.48 -2.59
N TYR A 354 -0.57 -7.49 -1.84
CA TYR A 354 0.81 -7.82 -1.54
C TYR A 354 1.06 -9.30 -1.75
N VAL A 355 2.11 -9.65 -2.48
CA VAL A 355 2.67 -11.01 -2.41
C VAL A 355 3.61 -11.04 -1.21
N PRO A 356 3.35 -11.81 -0.14
CA PRO A 356 4.19 -11.80 1.05
C PRO A 356 5.61 -12.34 0.76
N PRO A 357 6.64 -11.92 1.51
CA PRO A 357 8.04 -12.24 1.20
C PRO A 357 8.46 -13.62 1.70
N MET A 358 9.13 -14.43 0.88
CA MET A 358 9.74 -15.68 1.33
C MET A 358 11.06 -15.35 2.05
N LEU A 359 10.96 -15.14 3.36
CA LEU A 359 12.11 -14.82 4.21
C LEU A 359 12.99 -16.05 4.49
N PRO A 360 14.25 -15.87 4.91
CA PRO A 360 15.17 -16.97 5.15
C PRO A 360 14.65 -17.97 6.19
N GLY A 361 15.08 -19.22 6.05
CA GLY A 361 14.88 -20.25 7.07
C GLY A 361 15.64 -19.96 8.37
N MET A 362 15.14 -20.54 9.45
CA MET A 362 15.76 -20.59 10.77
C MET A 362 17.05 -21.39 10.65
N ALA A 363 18.04 -20.92 11.39
CA ALA A 363 19.29 -21.62 11.57
C ALA A 363 19.63 -21.65 13.05
N GLN A 364 20.43 -22.64 13.43
CA GLN A 364 21.04 -22.75 14.74
C GLN A 364 22.56 -22.72 14.56
N VAL A 365 23.23 -22.10 15.52
CA VAL A 365 24.68 -22.18 15.63
C VAL A 365 24.96 -23.19 16.73
N ASP A 366 25.64 -24.28 16.37
CA ASP A 366 26.03 -25.30 17.33
C ASP A 366 27.13 -24.79 18.27
N GLY A 367 27.36 -25.49 19.38
CA GLY A 367 28.35 -25.10 20.40
C GLY A 367 29.80 -25.03 19.91
N ASP A 368 30.09 -25.58 18.73
CA ASP A 368 31.40 -25.50 18.04
C ASP A 368 31.50 -24.32 17.05
N GLY A 369 30.44 -23.52 16.92
CA GLY A 369 30.36 -22.40 15.98
C GLY A 369 29.89 -22.77 14.58
N THR A 370 29.48 -24.01 14.33
CA THR A 370 28.96 -24.44 13.03
C THR A 370 27.55 -23.89 12.81
N TYR A 371 27.35 -23.14 11.72
CA TYR A 371 26.04 -22.63 11.32
C TYR A 371 25.27 -23.72 10.55
N ASN A 372 24.27 -24.32 11.19
CA ASN A 372 23.43 -25.34 10.60
C ASN A 372 22.02 -24.80 10.33
N THR A 373 21.55 -24.94 9.09
CA THR A 373 20.14 -24.75 8.77
C THR A 373 19.35 -25.91 9.37
N VAL A 374 18.11 -25.66 9.84
CA VAL A 374 17.25 -26.70 10.45
C VAL A 374 16.78 -27.76 9.43
N SER A 375 17.29 -27.75 8.20
CA SER A 375 16.94 -28.69 7.13
C SER A 375 18.17 -29.05 6.29
N ASP A 376 18.24 -30.34 5.93
CA ASP A 376 19.20 -30.89 4.96
C ASP A 376 18.82 -30.56 3.50
N GLU A 377 17.63 -29.98 3.26
CA GLU A 377 17.18 -29.56 1.94
C GLU A 377 17.62 -28.13 1.63
N LEU A 378 17.92 -27.85 0.35
CA LEU A 378 18.41 -26.54 -0.10
C LEU A 378 17.45 -25.38 0.23
N PHE A 379 16.15 -25.64 0.22
CA PHE A 379 15.14 -24.68 0.65
C PHE A 379 14.55 -25.15 1.97
N SER A 380 14.68 -24.32 3.01
CA SER A 380 14.10 -24.65 4.32
C SER A 380 12.58 -24.80 4.23
N PRO A 381 11.99 -25.74 4.98
CA PRO A 381 10.55 -25.85 5.12
C PRO A 381 9.94 -24.52 5.57
N ILE A 382 8.76 -24.21 5.06
CA ILE A 382 8.02 -22.97 5.35
C ILE A 382 7.79 -22.75 6.85
N ASP A 383 7.63 -23.84 7.61
CA ASP A 383 7.44 -23.82 9.07
C ASP A 383 8.65 -23.32 9.83
N ASN A 384 9.82 -23.40 9.20
CA ASN A 384 11.08 -22.98 9.77
C ASN A 384 11.47 -21.57 9.31
N ASN A 385 10.58 -20.71 8.82
CA ASN A 385 10.99 -19.34 8.46
C ASN A 385 11.34 -18.51 9.69
N ARG A 386 12.34 -17.63 9.57
CA ARG A 386 12.75 -16.71 10.66
C ARG A 386 11.64 -15.77 11.10
N MET A 387 10.81 -15.32 10.16
CA MET A 387 9.65 -14.50 10.47
C MET A 387 8.45 -15.42 10.70
N PRO A 388 7.82 -15.39 11.90
CA PRO A 388 6.68 -16.22 12.20
C PRO A 388 5.53 -16.00 11.21
N MET A 389 4.93 -17.07 10.72
CA MET A 389 3.79 -16.97 9.80
C MET A 389 2.61 -16.19 10.41
N LYS A 390 2.41 -16.30 11.73
CA LYS A 390 1.43 -15.51 12.50
C LYS A 390 1.63 -14.01 12.34
N TYR A 391 2.87 -13.54 12.23
CA TYR A 391 3.19 -12.13 12.05
C TYR A 391 2.68 -11.62 10.69
N LEU A 392 2.95 -12.39 9.63
CA LEU A 392 2.46 -12.07 8.29
C LEU A 392 0.94 -12.20 8.19
N ALA A 393 0.36 -13.17 8.91
CA ALA A 393 -1.08 -13.34 8.98
C ALA A 393 -1.77 -12.13 9.63
N SER A 394 -1.18 -11.55 10.68
CA SER A 394 -1.66 -10.29 11.28
C SER A 394 -1.74 -9.15 10.25
N LEU A 395 -0.76 -9.05 9.34
CA LEU A 395 -0.73 -8.01 8.30
C LEU A 395 -1.70 -8.26 7.14
N PHE A 396 -1.74 -9.48 6.61
CA PHE A 396 -2.33 -9.76 5.30
C PHE A 396 -3.63 -10.56 5.34
N THR A 397 -3.92 -11.23 6.45
CA THR A 397 -5.01 -12.19 6.52
C THR A 397 -5.84 -12.13 7.80
N ASN A 398 -5.71 -11.04 8.58
CA ASN A 398 -6.40 -10.89 9.87
C ASN A 398 -6.19 -12.11 10.79
N GLY A 399 -4.95 -12.63 10.83
CA GLY A 399 -4.53 -13.74 11.68
C GLY A 399 -4.72 -15.15 11.08
N ASP A 400 -5.33 -15.29 9.90
CA ASP A 400 -5.47 -16.59 9.23
C ASP A 400 -4.14 -17.06 8.61
N THR A 401 -3.42 -17.93 9.31
CA THR A 401 -2.13 -18.48 8.88
C THR A 401 -2.25 -19.43 7.69
N ASP A 402 -3.39 -20.10 7.52
CA ASP A 402 -3.57 -21.10 6.47
C ASP A 402 -3.55 -20.42 5.10
N LYS A 403 -4.16 -19.23 4.99
CA LYS A 403 -4.06 -18.41 3.77
C LYS A 403 -2.64 -17.98 3.43
N VAL A 404 -1.82 -17.64 4.43
CA VAL A 404 -0.40 -17.29 4.19
C VAL A 404 0.37 -18.53 3.72
N ARG A 405 0.12 -19.68 4.36
CA ARG A 405 0.70 -20.97 3.95
C ARG A 405 0.35 -21.32 2.51
N GLU A 406 -0.92 -21.21 2.12
CA GLU A 406 -1.36 -21.48 0.74
C GLU A 406 -0.58 -20.65 -0.29
N VAL A 407 -0.32 -19.38 0.01
CA VAL A 407 0.50 -18.52 -0.87
C VAL A 407 1.95 -19.00 -0.90
N TYR A 408 2.52 -19.38 0.25
CA TYR A 408 3.91 -19.84 0.33
C TYR A 408 4.12 -21.17 -0.40
N ASP A 409 3.20 -22.11 -0.26
CA ASP A 409 3.25 -23.38 -0.97
C ASP A 409 3.27 -23.14 -2.49
N LYS A 410 2.46 -22.19 -2.98
CA LYS A 410 2.47 -21.78 -4.39
C LYS A 410 3.78 -21.13 -4.83
N LEU A 411 4.33 -20.22 -4.04
CA LEU A 411 5.61 -19.57 -4.37
C LEU A 411 6.78 -20.56 -4.34
N MET A 412 6.78 -21.49 -3.36
CA MET A 412 7.75 -22.57 -3.30
C MET A 412 7.59 -23.52 -4.49
N ALA A 413 6.35 -23.84 -4.88
CA ALA A 413 6.07 -24.62 -6.08
C ALA A 413 6.64 -23.99 -7.34
N VAL A 414 6.51 -22.68 -7.52
CA VAL A 414 7.14 -21.97 -8.63
C VAL A 414 8.67 -22.09 -8.59
N LYS A 415 9.30 -21.89 -7.42
CA LYS A 415 10.76 -21.97 -7.25
C LYS A 415 11.29 -23.38 -7.57
N GLN A 416 10.68 -24.42 -6.99
CA GLN A 416 11.07 -25.81 -7.18
C GLN A 416 10.79 -26.30 -8.61
N HIS A 417 9.63 -25.93 -9.18
CA HIS A 417 9.34 -26.24 -10.59
C HIS A 417 10.38 -25.62 -11.53
N ARG A 418 10.76 -24.36 -11.30
CA ARG A 418 11.77 -23.70 -12.11
C ARG A 418 13.14 -24.36 -11.96
N ARG A 419 13.55 -24.72 -10.74
CA ARG A 419 14.80 -25.45 -10.49
C ARG A 419 14.82 -26.79 -11.22
N ASN A 420 13.73 -27.55 -11.15
CA ASN A 420 13.61 -28.82 -11.85
C ASN A 420 13.79 -28.67 -13.38
N ILE A 421 13.28 -27.58 -13.97
CA ILE A 421 13.48 -27.29 -15.41
C ILE A 421 14.93 -26.88 -15.71
N THR A 422 15.56 -26.05 -14.87
CA THR A 422 16.87 -25.44 -15.19
C THR A 422 18.07 -26.27 -14.74
N VAL A 423 17.93 -27.06 -13.68
CA VAL A 423 19.01 -27.84 -13.06
C VAL A 423 18.73 -29.34 -13.19
N GLY A 424 17.48 -29.78 -12.96
CA GLY A 424 17.09 -31.18 -13.10
C GLY A 424 17.60 -32.10 -11.98
N ASP A 425 17.91 -31.54 -10.81
CA ASP A 425 18.49 -32.25 -9.67
C ASP A 425 17.46 -32.67 -8.60
N LEU A 426 16.17 -32.41 -8.84
CA LEU A 426 15.10 -32.78 -7.93
C LEU A 426 14.41 -34.09 -8.38
N PRO A 427 14.04 -34.99 -7.46
CA PRO A 427 13.22 -36.15 -7.77
C PRO A 427 11.86 -35.71 -8.36
N LYS A 428 11.46 -36.32 -9.48
CA LYS A 428 10.23 -35.94 -10.22
C LYS A 428 8.97 -36.09 -9.37
N ASP A 429 8.90 -37.17 -8.60
CA ASP A 429 7.84 -37.49 -7.66
C ASP A 429 7.68 -36.39 -6.59
N LYS A 430 8.78 -35.90 -6.01
CA LYS A 430 8.74 -34.77 -5.06
C LYS A 430 8.18 -33.50 -5.69
N VAL A 431 8.58 -33.18 -6.93
CA VAL A 431 8.10 -31.97 -7.63
C VAL A 431 6.61 -32.11 -7.98
N GLU A 432 6.17 -33.28 -8.43
CA GLU A 432 4.76 -33.54 -8.74
C GLU A 432 3.87 -33.47 -7.48
N GLU A 433 4.32 -34.03 -6.37
CA GLU A 433 3.64 -33.95 -5.09
C GLU A 433 3.50 -32.50 -4.60
N LEU A 434 4.59 -31.73 -4.65
CA LEU A 434 4.61 -30.33 -4.24
C LEU A 434 3.67 -29.47 -5.11
N MET A 435 3.67 -29.67 -6.42
CA MET A 435 2.75 -28.98 -7.35
C MET A 435 1.29 -29.34 -7.06
N LYS A 436 1.00 -30.61 -6.74
CA LYS A 436 -0.34 -31.08 -6.36
C LYS A 436 -0.80 -30.45 -5.05
N THR A 437 0.04 -30.44 -4.03
CA THR A 437 -0.25 -29.83 -2.71
C THR A 437 -0.51 -28.33 -2.84
N ALA A 438 0.31 -27.62 -3.61
CA ALA A 438 0.14 -26.20 -3.88
C ALA A 438 -1.02 -25.87 -4.84
N LYS A 439 -1.72 -26.88 -5.38
CA LYS A 439 -2.77 -26.74 -6.41
C LYS A 439 -2.27 -25.93 -7.62
N MET A 440 -1.02 -26.18 -8.01
CA MET A 440 -0.31 -25.42 -9.04
C MET A 440 -0.14 -26.27 -10.30
N SER A 441 -0.44 -25.71 -11.48
CA SER A 441 -0.13 -26.33 -12.76
C SER A 441 1.23 -25.86 -13.28
N ALA A 442 1.89 -26.66 -14.13
CA ALA A 442 3.15 -26.26 -14.76
C ALA A 442 2.97 -24.97 -15.59
N THR A 443 1.84 -24.81 -16.29
CA THR A 443 1.52 -23.60 -17.04
C THR A 443 1.42 -22.38 -16.12
N ALA A 444 0.70 -22.50 -15.01
CA ALA A 444 0.58 -21.42 -14.03
C ALA A 444 1.93 -21.08 -13.38
N ALA A 445 2.73 -22.08 -13.02
CA ALA A 445 4.07 -21.86 -12.45
C ALA A 445 5.00 -21.13 -13.43
N ASN A 446 4.99 -21.51 -14.70
CA ASN A 446 5.76 -20.82 -15.75
C ASN A 446 5.24 -19.39 -15.99
N ALA A 447 3.93 -19.16 -15.95
CA ALA A 447 3.34 -17.84 -16.09
C ALA A 447 3.71 -16.91 -14.91
N ILE A 448 3.66 -17.43 -13.68
CA ILE A 448 4.12 -16.70 -12.49
C ILE A 448 5.60 -16.33 -12.66
N PHE A 449 6.48 -17.31 -12.94
CA PHE A 449 7.91 -17.04 -13.16
C PHE A 449 8.15 -15.98 -14.25
N ARG A 450 7.44 -16.06 -15.39
CA ARG A 450 7.58 -15.10 -16.48
C ARG A 450 7.22 -13.68 -16.03
N LEU A 451 6.13 -13.52 -15.28
CA LEU A 451 5.66 -12.21 -14.82
C LEU A 451 6.43 -11.68 -13.60
N THR A 452 6.99 -12.56 -12.77
CA THR A 452 7.73 -12.15 -11.56
C THR A 452 9.22 -11.93 -11.83
N SER A 453 9.83 -12.67 -12.76
CA SER A 453 11.27 -12.58 -13.03
C SER A 453 11.62 -11.84 -14.32
N LEU A 454 10.81 -11.96 -15.37
CA LEU A 454 11.18 -11.51 -16.72
C LEU A 454 10.28 -10.41 -17.30
N ALA A 455 9.25 -9.99 -16.56
CA ALA A 455 8.20 -9.09 -17.08
C ALA A 455 8.72 -7.82 -17.73
N THR A 456 8.21 -7.49 -18.92
CA THR A 456 8.44 -6.19 -19.56
C THR A 456 7.75 -5.06 -18.80
N PHE A 457 7.91 -3.82 -19.27
CA PHE A 457 7.21 -2.70 -18.66
C PHE A 457 5.69 -2.81 -18.85
N GLU A 458 5.27 -3.18 -20.06
CA GLU A 458 3.88 -3.31 -20.50
C GLU A 458 3.18 -4.48 -19.81
N GLU A 459 3.90 -5.60 -19.56
CA GLU A 459 3.34 -6.73 -18.80
C GLU A 459 3.08 -6.37 -17.34
N ARG A 460 3.81 -5.41 -16.76
CA ARG A 460 3.60 -4.96 -15.37
C ARG A 460 2.52 -3.90 -15.24
N PHE A 461 2.33 -3.09 -16.27
CA PHE A 461 1.48 -1.91 -16.22
C PHE A 461 0.50 -1.93 -17.39
N VAL A 462 -0.66 -2.54 -17.16
CA VAL A 462 -1.76 -2.60 -18.14
C VAL A 462 -2.78 -1.53 -17.75
N ILE A 463 -2.64 -0.35 -18.37
CA ILE A 463 -3.38 0.86 -18.01
C ILE A 463 -4.15 1.32 -19.24
N PRO A 464 -5.50 1.29 -19.23
CA PRO A 464 -6.26 1.88 -20.33
C PRO A 464 -6.10 3.41 -20.30
N PRO A 465 -6.07 4.08 -21.47
CA PRO A 465 -6.20 5.53 -21.51
C PRO A 465 -7.55 5.93 -20.89
N ALA A 466 -7.61 7.10 -20.25
CA ALA A 466 -8.88 7.63 -19.81
C ALA A 466 -9.61 8.26 -20.99
N HIS A 467 -10.90 7.98 -21.10
CA HIS A 467 -11.81 8.55 -22.09
C HIS A 467 -12.23 9.97 -21.68
N ARG A 468 -11.25 10.88 -21.56
CA ARG A 468 -11.48 12.27 -21.12
C ARG A 468 -12.32 13.08 -22.10
N GLU A 469 -12.27 12.71 -23.38
CA GLU A 469 -13.07 13.30 -24.43
C GLU A 469 -14.56 13.31 -24.07
N GLU A 470 -15.10 12.22 -23.53
CA GLU A 470 -16.52 12.15 -23.18
C GLU A 470 -16.89 13.11 -22.04
N SER A 471 -16.01 13.26 -21.07
CA SER A 471 -16.21 14.22 -19.97
C SER A 471 -16.16 15.67 -20.46
N ILE A 472 -15.30 15.96 -21.42
CA ILE A 472 -15.14 17.30 -22.00
C ILE A 472 -16.33 17.63 -22.90
N GLU A 473 -16.78 16.70 -23.75
CA GLU A 473 -17.93 16.87 -24.65
C GLU A 473 -19.23 17.20 -23.91
N MET A 474 -19.36 16.78 -22.65
CA MET A 474 -20.50 17.15 -21.81
C MET A 474 -20.50 18.64 -21.38
N LEU A 475 -19.36 19.32 -21.43
CA LEU A 475 -19.20 20.69 -20.91
C LEU A 475 -18.95 21.70 -22.02
N GLU A 476 -18.13 21.34 -23.01
CA GLU A 476 -17.66 22.25 -24.06
C GLU A 476 -17.15 21.49 -25.30
N ALA A 477 -16.83 22.21 -26.37
CA ALA A 477 -16.27 21.61 -27.57
C ALA A 477 -14.85 21.09 -27.31
N THR A 478 -14.63 19.79 -27.50
CA THR A 478 -13.35 19.13 -27.22
C THR A 478 -12.15 19.77 -27.93
N ALA A 479 -12.35 20.25 -29.16
CA ALA A 479 -11.31 20.92 -29.94
C ALA A 479 -10.89 22.26 -29.30
N ASP A 480 -11.86 23.02 -28.82
CA ASP A 480 -11.63 24.32 -28.17
C ASP A 480 -10.95 24.11 -26.81
N HIS A 481 -11.46 23.18 -25.99
CA HIS A 481 -10.82 22.81 -24.72
C HIS A 481 -9.35 22.39 -24.91
N LYS A 482 -9.07 21.60 -25.96
CA LYS A 482 -7.70 21.18 -26.29
C LYS A 482 -6.81 22.37 -26.68
N GLY A 483 -7.35 23.35 -27.41
CA GLY A 483 -6.64 24.56 -27.81
C GLY A 483 -6.37 25.52 -26.65
N GLU A 484 -7.25 25.54 -25.64
CA GLU A 484 -7.21 26.48 -24.51
C GLU A 484 -6.59 25.89 -23.24
N ALA A 485 -6.45 24.56 -23.16
CA ALA A 485 -5.88 23.88 -22.00
C ALA A 485 -4.47 24.40 -21.68
N GLY A 486 -4.31 24.95 -20.47
CA GLY A 486 -3.06 25.53 -19.99
C GLY A 486 -3.02 27.05 -20.01
N PHE A 487 -4.01 27.71 -20.63
CA PHE A 487 -4.19 29.15 -20.57
C PHE A 487 -5.16 29.54 -19.44
N GLY A 488 -4.91 30.67 -18.77
CA GLY A 488 -5.75 31.21 -17.69
C GLY A 488 -5.07 31.27 -16.32
N PHE A 489 -5.80 31.80 -15.33
CA PHE A 489 -5.34 31.92 -13.94
C PHE A 489 -6.00 30.84 -13.09
N LYS A 490 -5.20 30.15 -12.26
CA LYS A 490 -5.71 29.21 -11.25
C LYS A 490 -5.53 29.80 -9.86
N GLU A 491 -6.59 29.82 -9.08
CA GLU A 491 -6.49 30.13 -7.66
C GLU A 491 -5.76 29.01 -6.94
N LYS A 492 -4.74 29.37 -6.16
CA LYS A 492 -3.99 28.41 -5.36
C LYS A 492 -4.82 28.02 -4.14
N PRO A 493 -4.82 26.74 -3.72
CA PRO A 493 -5.45 26.36 -2.47
C PRO A 493 -4.87 27.16 -1.30
N ALA A 494 -5.71 27.90 -0.58
CA ALA A 494 -5.32 28.69 0.57
C ALA A 494 -6.17 28.37 1.81
N ARG A 495 -5.64 28.68 2.98
CA ARG A 495 -6.31 28.46 4.26
C ARG A 495 -7.52 29.39 4.36
N GLY A 496 -8.67 28.84 4.73
CA GLY A 496 -9.91 29.60 4.93
C GLY A 496 -10.76 29.80 3.67
N LEU A 497 -10.29 29.34 2.50
CA LEU A 497 -11.05 29.32 1.24
C LEU A 497 -11.92 28.08 1.06
#